data_AF-A0AA86MHG0-F1
#
_entry.id   AF-A0AA86MHG0-F1
#
_cell.length_a   1.000
_cell.length_b   1.000
_cell.length_c   1.000
_cell.angle_alpha   90.00
_cell.angle_beta   90.00
_cell.angle_gamma   90.00
#
_symmetry.space_group_name_H-M   'P 1'
#
loop_
_entity.id
_entity.type
_entity.pdbx_description
1 polymer ?
#
loop_
_entity_poly.entity_id
_entity_poly.type
_entity_poly.pdbx_seq_one_letter_code
_entity_poly.pdbx_strand_id
1 'polypeptide(L)'
;MYHATVEGVTGTARVSASGDRVRMEFSSQRKNSVSILRYDRGVAWLLAPTMAVYREIPLADLRRDVPLFFDPALRVNRTELGKELLDGRDTVKYAAEITQNGATFRGYLWEAVPPLPVPLRWEDERGAVVSWEQVVPAPVPPGQFEIPGGYVEAAAALGQNVMPRAGRHPE
;
A
#
# COMPACT_ATOMS: atom_id res chain seq x y z
N MET A 1 12.12 -1.73 -0.75
CA MET A 1 11.25 -2.63 -1.53
C MET A 1 10.29 -3.32 -0.56
N TYR A 2 8.99 -3.33 -0.84
CA TYR A 2 8.00 -4.13 -0.11
C TYR A 2 7.78 -5.44 -0.85
N HIS A 3 7.79 -6.55 -0.13
CA HIS A 3 7.45 -7.88 -0.63
C HIS A 3 6.34 -8.44 0.23
N ALA A 4 5.32 -9.03 -0.39
CA ALA A 4 4.29 -9.74 0.32
C ALA A 4 3.94 -11.02 -0.41
N THR A 5 3.82 -12.10 0.34
CA THR A 5 3.27 -13.37 -0.10
C THR A 5 2.07 -13.68 0.78
N VAL A 6 0.88 -13.75 0.18
CA VAL A 6 -0.37 -14.06 0.89
C VAL A 6 -1.09 -15.14 0.08
N GLU A 7 -1.43 -16.26 0.73
CA GLU A 7 -2.12 -17.39 0.06
C GLU A 7 -1.40 -17.87 -1.22
N GLY A 8 -0.06 -17.85 -1.21
CA GLY A 8 0.77 -18.26 -2.35
C GLY A 8 0.92 -17.22 -3.46
N VAL A 9 0.27 -16.07 -3.35
CA VAL A 9 0.41 -14.95 -4.30
C VAL A 9 1.49 -14.01 -3.80
N THR A 10 2.57 -13.87 -4.56
CA THR A 10 3.66 -12.92 -4.26
C THR A 10 3.51 -11.63 -5.05
N GLY A 11 3.59 -10.49 -4.37
CA GLY A 11 3.65 -9.16 -4.94
C GLY A 11 4.86 -8.37 -4.44
N THR A 12 5.33 -7.44 -5.27
CA THR A 12 6.37 -6.48 -4.88
C THR A 12 5.91 -5.06 -5.17
N ALA A 13 6.27 -4.11 -4.30
CA ALA A 13 5.89 -2.71 -4.46
C ALA A 13 6.94 -1.75 -3.90
N ARG A 14 7.21 -0.65 -4.61
CA ARG A 14 7.95 0.46 -4.00
C ARG A 14 6.98 1.24 -3.14
N VAL A 15 7.33 1.47 -1.88
CA VAL A 15 6.45 2.17 -0.94
C VAL A 15 7.12 3.46 -0.47
N SER A 16 6.35 4.55 -0.56
CA SER A 16 6.64 5.82 0.11
C SER A 16 5.52 6.07 1.11
N ALA A 17 5.85 6.47 2.34
CA ALA A 17 4.86 6.76 3.38
C ALA A 17 5.24 8.04 4.14
N SER A 18 4.23 8.85 4.50
CA SER A 18 4.41 10.07 5.30
C SER A 18 3.12 10.42 6.03
N GLY A 19 3.07 10.08 7.32
CA GLY A 19 1.86 10.24 8.14
C GLY A 19 0.70 9.46 7.53
N ASP A 20 -0.41 10.16 7.28
CA ASP A 20 -1.66 9.59 6.74
C ASP A 20 -1.64 9.36 5.22
N ARG A 21 -0.45 9.34 4.60
CA ARG A 21 -0.28 9.28 3.15
C ARG A 21 0.65 8.15 2.78
N VAL A 22 0.20 7.29 1.87
CA VAL A 22 0.97 6.14 1.40
C VAL A 22 0.88 6.09 -0.11
N ARG A 23 2.01 5.86 -0.78
CA ARG A 23 2.09 5.58 -2.21
C ARG A 23 2.74 4.23 -2.40
N MET A 24 2.11 3.37 -3.20
CA MET A 24 2.61 2.06 -3.56
C MET A 24 2.67 1.95 -5.07
N GLU A 25 3.86 1.61 -5.57
CA GLU A 25 4.08 1.40 -6.99
C GLU A 25 4.37 -0.08 -7.21
N PHE A 26 3.41 -0.77 -7.80
CA PHE A 26 3.54 -2.18 -8.16
C PHE A 26 4.10 -2.27 -9.57
N SER A 27 5.22 -2.96 -9.72
CA SER A 27 5.81 -3.25 -11.03
C SER A 27 5.81 -4.75 -11.26
N SER A 28 5.15 -5.18 -12.33
CA SER A 28 5.25 -6.54 -12.87
C SER A 28 5.62 -6.45 -14.36
N GLN A 29 6.14 -7.55 -14.93
CA GLN A 29 6.61 -7.59 -16.33
C GLN A 29 5.59 -7.09 -17.37
N ARG A 30 4.28 -7.06 -17.04
CA ARG A 30 3.22 -6.62 -17.97
C ARG A 30 2.35 -5.48 -17.46
N LYS A 31 2.47 -5.08 -16.20
CA LYS A 31 1.58 -4.08 -15.58
C LYS A 31 2.33 -3.26 -14.55
N ASN A 32 2.25 -1.95 -14.70
CA ASN A 32 2.57 -0.99 -13.65
C ASN A 32 1.26 -0.44 -13.12
N SER A 33 1.07 -0.47 -11.81
CA SER A 33 -0.08 0.15 -11.15
C SER A 33 0.39 0.92 -9.94
N VAL A 34 -0.24 2.07 -9.69
CA VAL A 34 0.08 2.90 -8.54
C VAL A 34 -1.16 3.04 -7.68
N SER A 35 -1.00 2.81 -6.38
CA SER A 35 -2.04 3.08 -5.39
C SER A 35 -1.58 4.22 -4.49
N ILE A 36 -2.41 5.24 -4.32
CA ILE A 36 -2.19 6.32 -3.38
C ILE A 36 -3.29 6.25 -2.33
N LEU A 37 -2.93 6.00 -1.07
CA LEU A 37 -3.86 5.97 0.05
C LEU A 37 -3.75 7.29 0.82
N ARG A 38 -4.91 7.89 1.07
CA ARG A 38 -5.08 9.17 1.76
C ARG A 38 -6.00 8.95 2.96
N TYR A 39 -5.42 8.49 4.07
CA TYR A 39 -6.17 8.25 5.30
C TYR A 39 -6.78 9.55 5.85
N ASP A 40 -6.09 10.68 5.64
CA ASP A 40 -6.57 12.03 5.95
C ASP A 40 -7.83 12.43 5.15
N ARG A 41 -8.05 11.81 3.98
CA ARG A 41 -9.21 12.05 3.12
C ARG A 41 -10.20 10.89 3.08
N GLY A 42 -9.89 9.76 3.70
CA GLY A 42 -10.73 8.56 3.64
C GLY A 42 -10.81 7.90 2.25
N VAL A 43 -9.88 8.20 1.33
CA VAL A 43 -9.91 7.69 -0.06
C VAL A 43 -8.61 7.03 -0.47
N ALA A 44 -8.69 6.19 -1.49
CA ALA A 44 -7.56 5.73 -2.26
C ALA A 44 -7.77 6.04 -3.74
N TRP A 45 -6.67 6.36 -4.43
CA TRP A 45 -6.64 6.47 -5.87
C TRP A 45 -5.85 5.31 -6.46
N LEU A 46 -6.51 4.51 -7.31
CA LEU A 46 -5.88 3.48 -8.11
C LEU A 46 -5.59 4.04 -9.49
N LEU A 47 -4.31 4.22 -9.80
CA LEU A 47 -3.81 4.81 -11.03
C LEU A 47 -3.33 3.70 -11.97
N ALA A 48 -3.70 3.82 -13.23
CA ALA A 48 -3.19 3.02 -14.34
C ALA A 48 -2.33 3.92 -15.25
N PRO A 49 -1.00 3.98 -15.02
CA PRO A 49 -0.14 4.98 -15.66
C PRO A 49 -0.12 4.91 -17.18
N THR A 50 -0.16 3.71 -17.75
CA THR A 50 -0.15 3.51 -19.22
C THR A 50 -1.35 4.15 -19.90
N MET A 51 -2.48 4.28 -19.21
CA MET A 51 -3.71 4.86 -19.75
C MET A 51 -3.94 6.30 -19.27
N ALA A 52 -3.10 6.81 -18.36
CA ALA A 52 -3.34 8.07 -17.65
C ALA A 52 -4.77 8.17 -17.07
N VAL A 53 -5.25 7.07 -16.49
CA VAL A 53 -6.56 7.06 -15.80
C VAL A 53 -6.39 6.70 -14.33
N TYR A 54 -7.29 7.20 -13.51
CA TYR A 54 -7.40 6.81 -12.10
C TYR A 54 -8.82 6.43 -11.73
N ARG A 55 -8.97 5.67 -10.65
CA ARG A 55 -10.24 5.44 -9.98
C ARG A 55 -10.11 5.82 -8.52
N GLU A 56 -11.01 6.66 -8.03
CA GLU A 56 -11.16 6.91 -6.60
C GLU A 56 -12.03 5.82 -5.96
N ILE A 57 -11.63 5.36 -4.78
CA ILE A 57 -12.35 4.37 -3.99
C ILE A 57 -12.31 4.83 -2.53
N PRO A 58 -13.44 4.79 -1.79
CA PRO A 58 -13.41 4.96 -0.34
C PRO A 58 -12.49 3.93 0.33
N LEU A 59 -11.69 4.35 1.32
CA LEU A 59 -10.83 3.42 2.06
C LEU A 59 -11.63 2.35 2.81
N ALA A 60 -12.85 2.65 3.23
CA ALA A 60 -13.75 1.68 3.86
C ALA A 60 -14.14 0.52 2.91
N ASP A 61 -14.10 0.75 1.60
CA ASP A 61 -14.41 -0.26 0.58
C ASP A 61 -13.19 -1.08 0.17
N LEU A 62 -11.99 -0.57 0.47
CA LEU A 62 -10.74 -1.30 0.35
C LEU A 62 -10.68 -2.36 1.46
N ARG A 63 -10.89 -3.62 1.07
CA ARG A 63 -10.88 -4.79 1.96
C ARG A 63 -9.44 -5.16 2.38
N ARG A 64 -9.16 -6.46 2.57
CA ARG A 64 -7.86 -7.06 2.94
C ARG A 64 -6.67 -6.71 2.04
N ASP A 65 -6.87 -5.92 0.99
CA ASP A 65 -5.84 -5.52 0.02
C ASP A 65 -5.02 -4.30 0.48
N VAL A 66 -5.39 -3.68 1.60
CA VAL A 66 -4.57 -2.63 2.23
C VAL A 66 -3.44 -3.30 3.01
N PRO A 67 -2.18 -2.91 2.80
CA PRO A 67 -1.08 -3.46 3.57
C PRO A 67 -1.19 -3.01 5.03
N LEU A 68 -1.28 -4.00 5.92
CA LEU A 68 -1.51 -3.87 7.36
C LEU A 68 -0.65 -2.78 8.01
N PHE A 69 0.62 -2.67 7.62
CA PHE A 69 1.66 -1.90 8.32
C PHE A 69 1.72 -0.41 8.00
N PHE A 70 0.89 0.09 7.07
CA PHE A 70 0.88 1.52 6.71
C PHE A 70 -0.41 2.22 7.11
N ASP A 71 -1.26 1.56 7.89
CA ASP A 71 -2.44 2.17 8.50
C ASP A 71 -2.02 2.95 9.76
N PRO A 72 -2.25 4.28 9.83
CA PRO A 72 -1.90 5.09 11.01
C PRO A 72 -2.72 4.69 12.26
N ALA A 73 -3.89 4.07 12.08
CA ALA A 73 -4.71 3.57 13.17
C ALA A 73 -4.25 2.20 13.67
N LEU A 74 -3.32 1.53 12.98
CA LEU A 74 -2.85 0.20 13.36
C LEU A 74 -2.32 0.22 14.79
N ARG A 75 -2.78 -0.76 15.58
CA ARG A 75 -2.22 -1.05 16.90
C ARG A 75 -1.65 -2.45 16.85
N VAL A 76 -0.37 -2.56 17.18
CA VAL A 76 0.36 -3.82 17.25
C VAL A 76 0.60 -4.10 18.73
N ASN A 77 -0.11 -5.07 19.27
CA ASN A 77 0.21 -5.61 20.59
C ASN A 77 1.36 -6.60 20.41
N ARG A 78 2.45 -6.45 21.16
CA ARG A 78 3.64 -7.27 20.96
C ARG A 78 4.40 -7.54 22.24
N THR A 79 4.97 -8.74 22.32
CA THR A 79 5.85 -9.19 23.40
C THR A 79 7.20 -9.53 22.80
N GLU A 80 8.27 -8.94 23.33
CA GLU A 80 9.64 -9.23 22.89
C GLU A 80 9.98 -10.70 23.19
N LEU A 81 10.54 -11.39 22.20
CA LEU A 81 11.03 -12.75 22.33
C LEU A 81 12.56 -12.80 22.42
N GLY A 82 13.24 -11.78 21.87
CA GLY A 82 14.68 -11.63 21.96
C GLY A 82 15.29 -11.08 20.68
N LYS A 83 16.62 -11.03 20.65
CA LYS A 83 17.41 -10.57 19.51
C LYS A 83 17.77 -11.73 18.59
N GLU A 84 17.70 -11.51 17.29
CA GLU A 84 18.18 -12.46 16.29
C GLU A 84 18.69 -11.76 15.02
N LEU A 85 19.47 -12.50 14.22
CA LEU A 85 19.94 -12.04 12.92
C LEU A 85 18.91 -12.38 11.84
N LEU A 86 18.38 -11.35 11.17
CA LEU A 86 17.53 -11.50 9.99
C LEU A 86 18.30 -10.98 8.78
N ASP A 87 18.59 -11.85 7.82
CA ASP A 87 19.33 -11.52 6.59
C ASP A 87 20.64 -10.75 6.86
N GLY A 88 21.35 -11.14 7.91
CA GLY A 88 22.61 -10.52 8.33
C GLY A 88 22.47 -9.18 9.07
N ARG A 89 21.25 -8.78 9.45
CA ARG A 89 20.98 -7.56 10.24
C ARG A 89 20.52 -7.93 11.65
N ASP A 90 20.97 -7.15 12.63
CA ASP A 90 20.47 -7.28 13.99
C ASP A 90 19.01 -6.85 14.07
N THR A 91 18.17 -7.74 14.61
CA THR A 91 16.74 -7.51 14.79
C THR A 91 16.29 -7.90 16.19
N VAL A 92 15.15 -7.34 16.59
CA VAL A 92 14.39 -7.82 17.73
C VAL A 92 13.15 -8.53 17.19
N LYS A 93 12.95 -9.77 17.63
CA LYS A 93 11.77 -10.55 17.30
C LYS A 93 10.71 -10.39 18.38
N TYR A 94 9.47 -10.27 17.96
CA TYR A 94 8.30 -10.17 18.82
C TYR A 94 7.25 -11.21 18.44
N ALA A 95 6.57 -11.76 19.45
CA ALA A 95 5.23 -12.33 19.25
C ALA A 95 4.26 -11.15 19.18
N ALA A 96 3.49 -11.05 18.10
CA ALA A 96 2.65 -9.89 17.85
C ALA A 96 1.23 -10.26 17.40
N GLU A 97 0.29 -9.42 17.81
CA GLU A 97 -1.12 -9.46 17.44
C GLU A 97 -1.50 -8.12 16.81
N ILE A 98 -2.04 -8.20 15.60
CA ILE A 98 -2.46 -7.07 14.78
C ILE A 98 -3.96 -7.20 14.54
N THR A 99 -4.73 -6.20 14.94
CA THR A 99 -6.17 -6.15 14.63
C THR A 99 -6.45 -5.07 13.60
N GLN A 100 -7.02 -5.45 12.46
CA GLN A 100 -7.43 -4.53 11.40
C GLN A 100 -8.79 -4.95 10.84
N ASN A 101 -9.70 -3.98 10.69
CA ASN A 101 -11.03 -4.20 10.09
C ASN A 101 -11.81 -5.37 10.72
N GLY A 102 -11.72 -5.52 12.05
CA GLY A 102 -12.38 -6.59 12.80
C GLY A 102 -11.74 -7.98 12.68
N ALA A 103 -10.64 -8.10 11.93
CA ALA A 103 -9.85 -9.33 11.86
C ALA A 103 -8.57 -9.19 12.69
N THR A 104 -8.27 -10.24 13.46
CA THR A 104 -7.04 -10.33 14.26
C THR A 104 -6.08 -11.32 13.62
N PHE A 105 -4.84 -10.88 13.43
CA PHE A 105 -3.73 -11.64 12.86
C PHE A 105 -2.67 -11.80 13.94
N ARG A 106 -2.27 -13.04 14.21
CA ARG A 106 -1.18 -13.37 15.14
C ARG A 106 0.00 -13.88 14.37
N GLY A 107 1.19 -13.59 14.88
CA GLY A 107 2.40 -13.90 14.16
C GLY A 107 3.66 -13.41 14.85
N TYR A 108 4.72 -13.40 14.06
CA TYR A 108 6.02 -12.90 14.45
C TYR A 108 6.33 -11.61 13.68
N LEU A 109 6.79 -10.60 14.42
CA LEU A 109 7.25 -9.33 13.89
C LEU A 109 8.75 -9.20 14.16
N TRP A 110 9.51 -8.86 13.13
CA TRP A 110 10.92 -8.51 13.25
C TRP A 110 11.09 -7.02 13.01
N GLU A 111 11.78 -6.36 13.93
CA GLU A 111 12.13 -4.95 13.78
C GLU A 111 13.64 -4.76 13.80
N ALA A 112 14.10 -3.75 13.07
CA ALA A 112 15.48 -3.29 13.17
C ALA A 112 15.78 -2.85 14.61
N VAL A 113 16.98 -3.21 15.10
CA VAL A 113 17.52 -2.63 16.35
C VAL A 113 17.66 -1.10 16.18
N PRO A 114 17.52 -0.29 17.25
CA PRO A 114 17.68 1.17 17.22
C PRO A 114 18.90 1.65 16.41
N PRO A 115 18.83 2.83 15.78
CA PRO A 115 18.02 3.99 16.19
C PRO A 115 16.62 4.12 15.57
N LEU A 116 16.24 3.28 14.61
CA LEU A 116 14.89 3.32 14.04
C LEU A 116 14.23 1.94 14.07
N PRO A 117 13.30 1.68 15.00
CA PRO A 117 12.56 0.43 15.07
C PRO A 117 11.54 0.39 13.93
N VAL A 118 12.00 -0.02 12.75
CA VAL A 118 11.14 -0.27 11.58
C VAL A 118 10.82 -1.75 11.46
N PRO A 119 9.56 -2.11 11.14
CA PRO A 119 9.23 -3.45 10.68
C PRO A 119 10.11 -3.85 9.49
N LEU A 120 10.77 -5.00 9.61
CA LEU A 120 11.57 -5.60 8.55
C LEU A 120 10.92 -6.86 7.99
N ARG A 121 10.19 -7.59 8.84
CA ARG A 121 9.45 -8.77 8.42
C ARG A 121 8.26 -9.03 9.33
N TRP A 122 7.19 -9.55 8.75
CA TRP A 122 6.02 -10.08 9.43
C TRP A 122 5.69 -11.45 8.85
N GLU A 123 5.38 -12.38 9.74
CA GLU A 123 4.87 -13.70 9.37
C GLU A 123 3.67 -14.01 10.25
N ASP A 124 2.50 -14.23 9.65
CA ASP A 124 1.32 -14.66 10.40
C ASP A 124 1.14 -16.18 10.42
N GLU A 125 0.34 -16.65 11.38
CA GLU A 125 -0.04 -18.05 11.54
C GLU A 125 -0.80 -18.63 10.34
N ARG A 126 -1.29 -17.77 9.43
CA ARG A 126 -2.02 -18.14 8.21
C ARG A 126 -1.09 -18.27 6.99
N GLY A 127 0.22 -18.09 7.19
CA GLY A 127 1.24 -18.21 6.15
C GLY A 127 1.45 -16.95 5.31
N ALA A 128 0.88 -15.81 5.71
CA ALA A 128 1.21 -14.53 5.09
C ALA A 128 2.61 -14.10 5.54
N VAL A 129 3.47 -13.77 4.57
CA VAL A 129 4.82 -13.26 4.80
C VAL A 129 4.93 -11.90 4.16
N VAL A 130 5.34 -10.89 4.92
CA VAL A 130 5.61 -9.54 4.44
C VAL A 130 7.02 -9.16 4.85
N SER A 131 7.80 -8.58 3.95
CA SER A 131 9.13 -8.06 4.26
C SER A 131 9.38 -6.69 3.62
N TRP A 132 10.19 -5.90 4.30
CA TRP A 132 10.63 -4.59 3.85
C TRP A 132 12.15 -4.57 3.76
N GLU A 133 12.62 -4.36 2.54
CA GLU A 133 14.05 -4.21 2.25
C GLU A 133 14.37 -2.74 1.93
N GLN A 134 15.63 -2.35 2.10
CA GLN A 134 16.10 -1.01 1.72
C GLN A 134 15.23 0.13 2.30
N VAL A 135 14.83 0.00 3.57
CA VAL A 135 14.05 1.03 4.27
C VAL A 135 14.94 2.24 4.53
N VAL A 136 14.56 3.39 3.98
CA VAL A 136 15.29 4.66 4.13
C VAL A 136 14.39 5.70 4.79
N PRO A 137 14.71 6.15 6.02
CA PRO A 137 13.97 7.20 6.69
C PRO A 137 14.35 8.54 6.07
N ALA A 138 13.44 9.11 5.28
CA ALA A 138 13.68 10.40 4.62
C ALA A 138 12.36 11.16 4.39
N PRO A 139 12.39 12.50 4.36
CA PRO A 139 11.23 13.28 3.93
C PRO A 139 10.81 12.88 2.50
N VAL A 140 9.52 12.65 2.31
CA VAL A 140 8.94 12.37 0.98
C VAL A 140 8.23 13.63 0.47
N PRO A 141 8.52 14.09 -0.77
CA PRO A 141 7.83 15.24 -1.34
C PRO A 141 6.31 15.06 -1.36
N PRO A 142 5.51 16.06 -0.93
CA PRO A 142 4.07 15.91 -0.77
C PRO A 142 3.36 15.59 -2.10
N GLY A 143 3.88 16.09 -3.22
CA GLY A 143 3.35 15.82 -4.56
C GLY A 143 3.40 14.34 -4.99
N GLN A 144 4.18 13.48 -4.31
CA GLN A 144 4.13 12.03 -4.58
C GLN A 144 2.80 11.40 -4.15
N PHE A 145 2.07 12.05 -3.24
CA PHE A 145 0.80 11.57 -2.68
C PHE A 145 -0.42 12.25 -3.29
N GLU A 146 -0.26 12.87 -4.46
CA GLU A 146 -1.34 13.48 -5.25
C GLU A 146 -1.44 12.79 -6.62
N ILE A 147 -2.60 12.88 -7.26
CA ILE A 147 -2.79 12.40 -8.63
C ILE A 147 -1.93 13.27 -9.57
N PRO A 148 -1.05 12.70 -10.41
CA PRO A 148 -0.26 13.47 -11.36
C PRO A 148 -1.14 14.21 -12.39
N GLY A 149 -0.65 15.34 -12.89
CA GLY A 149 -1.34 16.07 -13.96
C GLY A 149 -1.57 15.21 -15.20
N GLY A 150 -2.73 15.40 -15.85
CA GLY A 150 -3.11 14.68 -17.07
C GLY A 150 -3.86 13.38 -16.85
N TYR A 151 -4.05 12.95 -15.60
CA TYR A 151 -4.90 11.81 -15.29
C TYR A 151 -6.38 12.17 -15.36
N VAL A 152 -7.19 11.26 -15.93
CA VAL A 152 -8.65 11.39 -15.97
C VAL A 152 -9.31 10.29 -15.15
N GLU A 153 -10.43 10.59 -14.53
CA GLU A 153 -11.17 9.58 -13.77
C GLU A 153 -11.75 8.53 -14.74
N ALA A 154 -11.62 7.25 -14.41
CA ALA A 154 -12.03 6.15 -15.27
C ALA A 154 -13.53 6.19 -15.60
N ALA A 155 -14.38 6.62 -14.66
CA ALA A 155 -15.80 6.82 -14.89
C ALA A 155 -16.06 7.89 -15.97
N ALA A 156 -15.32 8.99 -15.94
CA ALA A 156 -15.38 10.05 -16.95
C ALA A 156 -14.81 9.59 -18.31
N ALA A 157 -13.73 8.81 -18.30
CA ALA A 157 -13.10 8.29 -19.52
C ALA A 157 -14.01 7.32 -20.29
N LEU A 158 -14.77 6.48 -19.59
CA LEU A 158 -15.74 5.56 -20.20
C LEU A 158 -17.03 6.26 -20.66
N GLY A 159 -17.39 7.38 -20.01
CA GLY A 159 -18.53 8.22 -20.41
C GLY A 159 -18.32 9.07 -21.67
N GLN A 160 -17.07 9.24 -22.12
CA GLN A 160 -16.75 10.01 -23.34
C GLN A 160 -16.85 9.19 -24.64
N ASN A 161 -17.05 7.87 -24.57
CA ASN A 161 -17.13 6.99 -25.74
C ASN A 161 -18.57 6.67 -26.20
N VAL A 162 -19.58 7.30 -25.62
CA VAL A 162 -20.96 7.24 -26.11
C VAL A 162 -21.42 8.68 -26.26
N MET A 163 -21.59 9.12 -27.52
CA MET A 163 -22.46 10.21 -28.01
C MET A 163 -21.81 10.75 -29.31
N PRO A 164 -22.17 10.25 -30.52
CA PRO A 164 -21.96 11.06 -31.70
C PRO A 164 -22.71 12.38 -31.49
N ARG A 165 -22.02 13.51 -31.71
CA ARG A 165 -22.65 14.83 -31.78
C ARG A 165 -23.81 14.75 -32.78
N ALA A 166 -25.04 14.72 -32.28
CA ALA A 166 -26.20 14.97 -33.11
C ALA A 166 -26.09 16.43 -33.58
N GLY A 167 -25.55 16.61 -34.79
CA GLY A 167 -25.54 17.89 -35.47
C GLY A 167 -26.99 18.36 -35.64
N ARG A 168 -27.33 19.46 -34.96
CA ARG A 168 -28.55 20.20 -35.20
C ARG A 168 -28.40 21.04 -36.47
N HIS A 169 -29.34 20.80 -37.40
CA HIS A 169 -30.10 21.76 -38.24
C HIS A 169 -29.36 22.61 -39.31
N PRO A 170 -30.06 23.32 -40.23
CA PRO A 170 -31.51 23.32 -40.58
C PRO A 170 -31.81 23.25 -42.11
N GLU A 171 -33.13 23.14 -42.39
CA GLU A 171 -33.92 23.59 -43.57
C GLU A 171 -33.53 23.20 -45.01
#